data_AF-D4YZE2-F1
#
_entry.id   AF-D4YZE2-F1
#
_cell.length_a   1.000
_cell.length_b   1.000
_cell.length_c   1.000
_cell.angle_alpha   90.00
_cell.angle_beta   90.00
_cell.angle_gamma   90.00
#
_symmetry.space_group_name_H-M   'P 1'
#
loop_
_entity.id
_entity.type
_entity.pdbx_description
1 polymer ?
#
loop_
_entity_poly.entity_id
_entity_poly.type
_entity_poly.pdbx_seq_one_letter_code
_entity_poly.pdbx_strand_id
1 'polypeptide(L)'
;MKSASPNDVEVIVKSYATFMENSPRGIIHDISLLPHPKNEILNALLVSIGASQDPEYVNALSNAALFLSHFQDGVGESIIPMAIDAGNITKLPHEDRERVIDDLKRFQHFGEIMNAESDETMIEINNMKEINALLYSSRSDKPPMKKKGWRRFFGL
;
A
#
# COMPACT_ATOMS: atom_id res chain seq x y z
N MET A 1 12.25 18.85 8.50
CA MET A 1 11.97 17.81 7.50
C MET A 1 12.29 18.39 6.14
N LYS A 2 13.24 17.81 5.38
CA LYS A 2 13.48 18.23 3.99
C LYS A 2 12.31 17.71 3.15
N SER A 3 11.55 18.59 2.53
CA SER A 3 10.53 18.19 1.55
C SER A 3 11.25 17.56 0.35
N ALA A 4 10.85 16.34 -0.02
CA ALA A 4 11.29 15.70 -1.26
C ALA A 4 11.00 16.63 -2.45
N SER A 5 11.92 16.74 -3.41
CA SER A 5 11.65 17.54 -4.60
C SER A 5 10.51 16.90 -5.41
N PRO A 6 9.76 17.66 -6.22
CA PRO A 6 8.68 17.09 -7.04
C PRO A 6 9.12 15.92 -7.94
N ASN A 7 10.38 15.93 -8.38
CA ASN A 7 10.96 14.83 -9.14
C ASN A 7 11.15 13.56 -8.28
N ASP A 8 11.47 13.71 -7.00
CA ASP A 8 11.68 12.57 -6.09
C ASP A 8 10.36 11.84 -5.81
N VAL A 9 9.25 12.59 -5.69
CA VAL A 9 7.91 12.01 -5.50
C VAL A 9 7.51 11.12 -6.67
N GLU A 10 7.66 11.60 -7.91
CA GLU A 10 7.29 10.82 -9.09
C GLU A 10 8.16 9.56 -9.24
N VAL A 11 9.45 9.65 -8.90
CA VAL A 11 10.38 8.51 -8.94
C VAL A 11 9.99 7.45 -7.92
N ILE A 12 9.67 7.84 -6.68
CA ILE A 12 9.27 6.91 -5.62
C ILE A 12 7.96 6.20 -6.00
N VAL A 13 6.94 6.96 -6.44
CA VAL A 13 5.65 6.38 -6.86
C VAL A 13 5.83 5.39 -8.01
N LYS A 14 6.62 5.73 -9.03
CA LYS A 14 6.88 4.82 -10.15
C LYS A 14 7.63 3.57 -9.72
N SER A 15 8.67 3.73 -8.90
CA SER A 15 9.46 2.59 -8.39
C SER A 15 8.57 1.60 -7.63
N TYR A 16 7.69 2.12 -6.78
CA TYR A 16 6.75 1.30 -6.03
C TYR A 16 5.67 0.66 -6.93
N ALA A 17 5.15 1.39 -7.91
CA ALA A 17 4.19 0.84 -8.87
C ALA A 17 4.77 -0.36 -9.64
N THR A 18 5.98 -0.23 -10.17
CA THR A 18 6.70 -1.33 -10.86
C THR A 18 6.96 -2.52 -9.94
N PHE A 19 7.26 -2.27 -8.67
CA PHE A 19 7.43 -3.33 -7.68
C PHE A 19 6.11 -4.08 -7.43
N MET A 20 4.98 -3.37 -7.28
CA MET A 20 3.66 -3.99 -7.05
C MET A 20 3.17 -4.84 -8.22
N GLU A 21 3.52 -4.50 -9.47
CA GLU A 21 3.14 -5.29 -10.66
C GLU A 21 3.66 -6.73 -10.59
N ASN A 22 4.79 -6.95 -9.91
CA ASN A 22 5.45 -8.24 -9.80
C ASN A 22 5.30 -8.88 -8.40
N SER A 23 4.66 -8.19 -7.46
CA SER A 23 4.59 -8.64 -6.08
C SER A 23 3.45 -9.63 -5.85
N PRO A 24 3.68 -10.75 -5.14
CA PRO A 24 2.63 -11.69 -4.76
C PRO A 24 1.56 -10.99 -3.91
N ARG A 25 0.29 -11.18 -4.27
CA ARG A 25 -0.86 -10.66 -3.51
C ARG A 25 -1.32 -11.67 -2.46
N GLY A 26 -1.99 -11.19 -1.41
CA GLY A 26 -2.59 -12.06 -0.39
C GLY A 26 -1.60 -12.63 0.63
N ILE A 27 -0.46 -11.96 0.80
CA ILE A 27 0.65 -12.33 1.69
C ILE A 27 1.11 -11.06 2.42
N ILE A 28 1.59 -11.22 3.66
CA ILE A 28 2.30 -10.18 4.41
C ILE A 28 3.80 -10.32 4.11
N HIS A 29 4.43 -9.22 3.74
CA HIS A 29 5.81 -9.14 3.26
C HIS A 29 6.71 -8.41 4.25
N ASP A 30 8.02 -8.62 4.16
CA ASP A 30 8.97 -7.81 4.92
C ASP A 30 9.19 -6.43 4.27
N ILE A 31 9.32 -5.38 5.08
CA ILE A 31 9.60 -4.02 4.58
C ILE A 31 10.94 -3.93 3.82
N SER A 32 11.88 -4.84 4.07
CA SER A 32 13.17 -4.88 3.37
C SER A 32 13.04 -5.14 1.87
N LEU A 33 11.89 -5.65 1.42
CA LEU A 33 11.61 -5.89 0.00
C LEU A 33 11.20 -4.62 -0.75
N LEU A 34 10.84 -3.55 -0.03
CA LEU A 34 10.38 -2.31 -0.64
C LEU A 34 11.52 -1.59 -1.38
N PRO A 35 11.23 -0.96 -2.54
CA PRO A 35 12.24 -0.24 -3.31
C PRO A 35 12.73 1.05 -2.65
N HIS A 36 11.98 1.55 -1.65
CA HIS A 36 12.25 2.76 -0.87
C HIS A 36 11.74 2.55 0.55
N PRO A 37 12.17 3.36 1.55
CA PRO A 37 11.62 3.29 2.89
C PRO A 37 10.10 3.44 2.89
N LYS A 38 9.39 2.59 3.65
CA LYS A 38 7.92 2.55 3.71
C LYS A 38 7.29 3.94 3.87
N ASN A 39 7.79 4.72 4.83
CA ASN A 39 7.29 6.07 5.10
C ASN A 39 7.51 7.04 3.93
N GLU A 40 8.57 6.89 3.14
CA GLU A 40 8.81 7.73 1.96
C GLU A 40 7.83 7.40 0.84
N ILE A 41 7.53 6.12 0.64
CA ILE A 41 6.52 5.65 -0.31
C ILE A 41 5.15 6.20 0.07
N LEU A 42 4.73 6.03 1.33
CA LEU A 42 3.43 6.51 1.80
C LEU A 42 3.29 8.02 1.58
N ASN A 43 4.28 8.80 2.00
CA ASN A 43 4.28 10.25 1.81
C ASN A 43 4.19 10.64 0.32
N ALA A 44 4.94 9.97 -0.55
CA ALA A 44 4.91 10.24 -2.00
C ALA A 44 3.53 9.95 -2.61
N LEU A 45 2.87 8.87 -2.17
CA LEU A 45 1.51 8.51 -2.59
C LEU A 45 0.49 9.54 -2.11
N LEU A 46 0.53 9.94 -0.83
CA LEU A 46 -0.39 10.92 -0.25
C LEU A 46 -0.26 12.29 -0.93
N VAL A 47 0.97 12.76 -1.17
CA VAL A 47 1.22 14.00 -1.92
C VAL A 47 0.61 13.91 -3.33
N SER A 48 0.78 12.77 -4.01
CA SER A 48 0.25 12.56 -5.35
C SER A 48 -1.28 12.48 -5.38
N ILE A 49 -1.91 11.92 -4.33
CA ILE A 49 -3.38 11.93 -4.13
C ILE A 49 -3.87 13.38 -3.98
N GLY A 50 -3.24 14.15 -3.10
CA GLY A 50 -3.60 15.56 -2.87
C GLY A 50 -3.41 16.46 -4.08
N ALA A 51 -2.49 16.13 -4.98
CA ALA A 51 -2.15 16.95 -6.15
C ALA A 51 -2.90 16.58 -7.44
N SER A 52 -3.53 15.39 -7.51
CA SER A 52 -4.17 14.90 -8.73
C SER A 52 -5.66 15.26 -8.80
N GLN A 53 -6.15 15.63 -9.98
CA GLN A 53 -7.58 15.77 -10.26
C GLN A 53 -8.21 14.54 -10.92
N ASP A 54 -7.40 13.59 -11.35
CA ASP A 54 -7.87 12.39 -12.04
C ASP A 54 -8.39 11.37 -11.00
N PRO A 55 -9.71 11.10 -10.94
CA PRO A 55 -10.27 10.21 -9.93
C PRO A 55 -9.79 8.76 -10.09
N GLU A 56 -9.53 8.32 -11.32
CA GLU A 56 -9.01 6.97 -11.59
C GLU A 56 -7.60 6.83 -11.01
N TYR A 57 -6.75 7.83 -11.25
CA TYR A 57 -5.39 7.88 -10.70
C TYR A 57 -5.40 8.00 -9.17
N VAL A 58 -6.24 8.86 -8.59
CA VAL A 58 -6.39 8.99 -7.14
C VAL A 58 -6.81 7.68 -6.49
N ASN A 59 -7.74 6.94 -7.12
CA ASN A 59 -8.17 5.64 -6.63
C ASN A 59 -7.05 4.60 -6.70
N ALA A 60 -6.29 4.56 -7.81
CA ALA A 60 -5.14 3.68 -7.95
C ALA A 60 -4.07 3.95 -6.88
N LEU A 61 -3.75 5.22 -6.62
CA LEU A 61 -2.83 5.61 -5.55
C LEU A 61 -3.36 5.28 -4.15
N SER A 62 -4.67 5.45 -3.92
CA SER A 62 -5.30 5.08 -2.65
C SER A 62 -5.13 3.59 -2.36
N ASN A 63 -5.40 2.74 -3.36
CA ASN A 63 -5.20 1.30 -3.25
C ASN A 63 -3.73 0.93 -3.05
N ALA A 64 -2.81 1.62 -3.74
CA ALA A 64 -1.37 1.43 -3.58
C ALA A 64 -0.91 1.75 -2.15
N ALA A 65 -1.44 2.83 -1.56
CA ALA A 65 -1.13 3.25 -0.20
C ALA A 65 -1.67 2.23 0.82
N LEU A 66 -2.90 1.75 0.64
CA LEU A 66 -3.46 0.68 1.48
C LEU A 66 -2.65 -0.61 1.36
N PHE A 67 -2.21 -0.99 0.16
CA PHE A 67 -1.39 -2.18 -0.02
C PHE A 67 -0.04 -2.11 0.71
N LEU A 68 0.43 -0.92 1.06
CA LEU A 68 1.67 -0.74 1.81
C LEU A 68 1.56 -1.29 3.25
N SER A 69 0.35 -1.40 3.82
CA SER A 69 0.14 -2.02 5.13
C SER A 69 0.44 -3.53 5.13
N HIS A 70 0.57 -4.15 3.96
CA HIS A 70 0.97 -5.55 3.85
C HIS A 70 2.47 -5.75 4.10
N PHE A 71 3.27 -4.68 4.23
CA PHE A 71 4.71 -4.75 4.46
C PHE A 71 5.02 -4.44 5.93
N GLN A 72 5.51 -5.43 6.67
CA GLN A 72 5.77 -5.33 8.11
C GLN A 72 7.24 -5.62 8.44
N ASP A 73 7.76 -4.96 9.47
CA ASP A 73 9.13 -5.21 9.94
C ASP A 73 9.20 -6.55 10.68
N GLY A 74 10.29 -7.30 10.45
CA GLY A 74 10.53 -8.57 11.14
C GLY A 74 9.66 -9.74 10.67
N VAL A 75 9.05 -9.66 9.48
CA VAL A 75 8.37 -10.80 8.84
C VAL A 75 9.40 -11.81 8.30
N GLY A 76 10.56 -11.33 7.85
CA GLY A 76 11.60 -12.17 7.26
C GLY A 76 11.17 -12.80 5.92
N GLU A 77 11.91 -13.81 5.45
CA GLU A 77 11.67 -14.46 4.14
C GLU A 77 10.44 -15.38 4.12
N SER A 78 9.79 -15.60 5.27
CA SER A 78 8.68 -16.55 5.40
C SER A 78 7.38 -15.94 4.87
N ILE A 79 6.87 -16.48 3.76
CA ILE A 79 5.54 -16.17 3.24
C ILE A 79 4.51 -16.63 4.28
N ILE A 80 3.82 -15.69 4.94
CA ILE A 80 2.65 -15.98 5.76
C ILE A 80 1.41 -15.85 4.88
N PRO A 81 0.78 -16.96 4.44
CA PRO A 81 -0.42 -16.90 3.62
C PRO A 81 -1.58 -16.32 4.44
N MET A 82 -2.39 -15.46 3.82
CA MET A 82 -3.57 -14.86 4.48
C MET A 82 -4.68 -15.85 4.87
N ALA A 83 -4.52 -17.14 4.55
CA ALA A 83 -5.41 -18.21 4.94
C ALA A 83 -4.60 -19.45 5.35
N ILE A 84 -4.81 -19.90 6.58
CA ILE A 84 -4.28 -21.17 7.09
C ILE A 84 -5.48 -22.10 7.35
N ASP A 85 -5.54 -23.25 6.68
CA ASP A 85 -6.58 -24.26 6.92
C ASP A 85 -6.34 -24.96 8.27
N ALA A 86 -6.92 -24.38 9.32
CA ALA A 86 -6.82 -24.92 10.68
C ALA A 86 -7.60 -26.24 10.88
N GLY A 87 -8.45 -26.64 9.93
CA GLY A 87 -9.36 -27.79 10.08
C GLY A 87 -8.66 -29.14 10.18
N ASN A 88 -7.39 -29.24 9.77
CA ASN A 88 -6.63 -30.49 9.74
C ASN A 88 -5.36 -30.50 10.59
N ILE A 89 -5.12 -29.49 11.43
CA ILE A 89 -3.90 -29.38 12.26
C ILE A 89 -3.68 -30.64 13.10
N THR A 90 -4.75 -31.23 13.65
CA THR A 90 -4.66 -32.43 14.50
C THR A 90 -4.20 -33.69 13.76
N LYS A 91 -4.24 -33.70 12.42
CA LYS A 91 -3.80 -34.83 11.58
C LYS A 91 -2.34 -34.72 11.13
N LEU A 92 -1.68 -33.59 11.40
CA LEU A 92 -0.28 -33.38 11.02
C LEU A 92 0.69 -34.05 12.03
N PRO A 93 1.91 -34.43 11.61
CA PRO A 93 3.02 -34.77 12.50
C PRO A 93 3.24 -33.69 13.58
N HIS A 94 3.81 -34.05 14.74
CA HIS A 94 3.97 -33.10 15.85
C HIS A 94 4.82 -31.88 15.46
N GLU A 95 5.92 -32.10 14.74
CA GLU A 95 6.81 -31.04 14.22
C GLU A 95 6.09 -30.09 13.25
N ASP A 96 5.23 -30.63 12.38
CA ASP A 96 4.42 -29.81 11.47
C ASP A 96 3.33 -29.02 12.19
N ARG A 97 2.80 -29.56 13.30
CA ARG A 97 1.80 -28.85 14.13
C ARG A 97 2.39 -27.62 14.80
N GLU A 98 3.59 -27.72 15.37
CA GLU A 98 4.24 -26.59 16.01
C GLU A 98 4.53 -25.47 15.01
N ARG A 99 5.01 -25.81 13.81
CA ARG A 99 5.20 -24.83 12.73
C ARG A 99 3.90 -24.13 12.35
N VAL A 100 2.82 -24.89 12.14
CA VAL A 100 1.51 -24.30 11.77
C VAL A 100 0.95 -23.41 12.88
N ILE A 101 1.14 -23.77 14.15
CA ILE A 101 0.73 -22.94 15.29
C ILE A 101 1.55 -21.65 15.35
N ASP A 102 2.85 -21.70 15.07
CA ASP A 102 3.70 -20.51 15.00
C ASP A 102 3.28 -19.59 13.85
N ASP A 103 3.09 -20.14 12.65
CA ASP A 103 2.61 -19.39 11.48
C ASP A 103 1.24 -18.72 11.76
N LEU A 104 0.33 -19.41 12.47
CA LEU A 104 -0.95 -18.84 12.89
C LEU A 104 -0.79 -17.66 13.85
N LYS A 105 0.10 -17.76 14.84
CA LYS A 105 0.36 -16.66 15.79
C LYS A 105 0.98 -15.45 15.08
N ARG A 106 1.93 -15.70 14.18
CA ARG A 106 2.54 -14.66 13.36
C ARG A 106 1.51 -14.00 12.46
N PHE A 107 0.66 -14.78 11.80
CA PHE A 107 -0.44 -14.27 10.99
C PHE A 107 -1.39 -13.38 11.79
N GLN A 108 -1.83 -13.82 12.98
CA GLN A 108 -2.69 -13.02 13.85
C GLN A 108 -2.01 -11.71 14.24
N HIS A 109 -0.76 -11.78 14.70
CA HIS A 109 0.00 -10.61 15.12
C HIS A 109 0.17 -9.58 14.00
N PHE A 110 0.67 -10.00 12.84
CA PHE A 110 0.87 -9.10 11.72
C PHE A 110 -0.45 -8.66 11.06
N GLY A 111 -1.49 -9.48 11.13
CA GLY A 111 -2.83 -9.13 10.68
C GLY A 111 -3.43 -7.99 11.48
N GLU A 112 -3.24 -7.99 12.81
CA GLU A 112 -3.66 -6.87 13.67
C GLU A 112 -2.92 -5.57 13.32
N ILE A 113 -1.60 -5.63 13.12
CA ILE A 113 -0.78 -4.47 12.72
C ILE A 113 -1.21 -3.95 11.35
N MET A 114 -1.35 -4.84 10.36
CA MET A 114 -1.80 -4.50 9.01
C MET A 114 -3.16 -3.80 9.01
N ASN A 115 -4.12 -4.29 9.82
CA ASN A 115 -5.44 -3.68 9.92
C ASN A 115 -5.36 -2.27 10.54
N ALA A 116 -4.63 -2.12 11.65
CA ALA A 116 -4.47 -0.82 12.30
C ALA A 116 -3.81 0.21 11.38
N GLU A 117 -2.72 -0.16 10.69
CA GLU A 117 -2.07 0.73 9.72
C GLU A 117 -2.95 1.05 8.51
N SER A 118 -3.77 0.10 8.06
CA SER A 118 -4.72 0.34 6.96
C SER A 118 -5.77 1.37 7.34
N ASP A 119 -6.28 1.32 8.57
CA ASP A 119 -7.25 2.27 9.10
C ASP A 119 -6.64 3.67 9.20
N GLU A 120 -5.42 3.79 9.74
CA GLU A 120 -4.67 5.06 9.79
C GLU A 120 -4.43 5.64 8.39
N THR A 121 -3.96 4.79 7.46
CA THR A 121 -3.70 5.18 6.08
C THR A 121 -4.98 5.65 5.38
N MET A 122 -6.12 5.00 5.64
CA MET A 122 -7.41 5.40 5.08
C MET A 122 -7.83 6.81 5.55
N ILE A 123 -7.59 7.14 6.82
CA ILE A 123 -7.85 8.49 7.35
C ILE A 123 -7.01 9.51 6.59
N GLU A 124 -5.71 9.26 6.40
CA GLU A 124 -4.83 10.16 5.66
C GLU A 124 -5.24 10.34 4.20
N ILE A 125 -5.61 9.25 3.51
CA ILE A 125 -6.12 9.28 2.13
C ILE A 125 -7.36 10.17 2.05
N ASN A 126 -8.30 10.02 2.98
CA ASN A 126 -9.53 10.80 3.00
C ASN A 126 -9.25 12.29 3.24
N ASN A 127 -8.36 12.61 4.18
CA ASN A 127 -7.91 13.98 4.43
C ASN A 127 -7.30 14.60 3.16
N MET A 128 -6.46 13.86 2.43
CA MET A 128 -5.86 14.35 1.19
C MET A 128 -6.88 14.56 0.08
N LYS A 129 -7.91 13.71 -0.03
CA LYS A 129 -9.04 13.88 -0.97
C LYS A 129 -9.88 15.11 -0.63
N GLU A 130 -10.11 15.37 0.65
CA GLU A 130 -10.83 16.57 1.11
C GLU A 130 -10.06 17.85 0.80
N ILE A 131 -8.75 17.87 1.10
CA ILE A 131 -7.87 19.00 0.76
C ILE A 131 -7.88 19.25 -0.75
N ASN A 132 -7.78 18.20 -1.56
CA ASN A 132 -7.88 18.29 -3.01
C ASN A 132 -9.20 18.93 -3.46
N ALA A 133 -10.33 18.45 -2.93
CA ALA A 133 -11.65 18.99 -3.25
C ALA A 133 -11.79 20.49 -2.87
N LEU A 134 -11.24 20.91 -1.73
CA LEU A 134 -11.22 22.30 -1.29
C LEU A 134 -10.35 23.20 -2.20
N LEU A 135 -9.17 22.71 -2.59
CA LEU A 135 -8.25 23.44 -3.47
C LEU A 135 -8.80 23.67 -4.88
N TYR A 136 -9.72 22.81 -5.35
CA TYR A 136 -10.28 22.90 -6.69
C TYR A 136 -11.70 23.48 -6.74
N SER A 137 -12.52 23.30 -5.70
CA SER A 137 -13.79 24.04 -5.56
C SER A 137 -13.57 25.55 -5.45
N SER A 138 -12.42 25.99 -4.94
CA SER A 138 -12.00 27.39 -4.86
C SER A 138 -11.38 27.96 -6.15
N ARG A 139 -11.17 27.13 -7.18
CA ARG A 139 -10.61 27.54 -8.49
C ARG A 139 -11.67 27.43 -9.60
N SER A 140 -12.62 28.37 -9.64
CA SER A 140 -13.68 28.41 -10.68
C SER A 140 -13.20 28.69 -12.11
N ASP A 141 -11.92 29.08 -12.32
CA ASP A 141 -11.53 29.78 -13.55
C ASP A 141 -10.48 29.10 -14.44
N LYS A 142 -10.15 27.81 -14.26
CA LYS A 142 -9.12 27.16 -15.11
C LYS A 142 -9.67 26.10 -16.07
N PRO A 143 -9.29 26.15 -17.36
CA PRO A 143 -9.73 25.19 -18.36
C PRO A 143 -9.17 23.79 -18.06
N PRO A 144 -9.86 22.72 -18.49
CA PRO A 144 -9.48 21.35 -18.16
C PRO A 144 -8.07 21.04 -18.68
N MET A 145 -7.18 20.63 -17.76
CA MET A 145 -5.86 20.11 -18.13
C MET A 145 -6.04 18.86 -19.00
N LYS A 146 -5.30 18.81 -20.11
CA LYS A 146 -5.32 17.67 -21.03
C LYS A 146 -4.91 16.39 -20.29
N LYS A 147 -5.82 15.43 -20.24
CA LYS A 147 -5.61 14.06 -19.72
C LYS A 147 -4.43 13.43 -20.47
N LYS A 148 -3.23 13.37 -19.86
CA LYS A 148 -2.15 12.51 -20.36
C LYS A 148 -2.49 11.08 -19.97
N GLY A 149 -2.51 10.18 -20.95
CA GLY A 149 -2.98 8.81 -20.79
C GLY A 149 -2.10 7.97 -19.86
N TRP A 150 -2.50 7.86 -18.59
CA TRP A 150 -1.97 6.88 -17.63
C TRP A 150 -2.63 5.50 -17.75
N ARG A 151 -3.67 5.36 -18.59
CA ARG A 151 -4.41 4.11 -18.84
C ARG A 151 -3.52 2.91 -19.19
N ARG A 152 -2.36 3.15 -19.82
CA ARG A 152 -1.40 2.10 -20.16
C ARG A 152 -0.65 1.51 -18.96
N PHE A 153 -0.57 2.20 -17.83
CA PHE A 153 0.23 1.78 -16.68
C PHE A 153 -0.56 0.99 -15.63
N PHE A 154 -1.90 1.10 -15.59
CA PHE A 154 -2.73 0.38 -14.62
C PHE A 154 -3.66 -0.68 -15.23
N GLY A 155 -3.56 -0.95 -16.53
CA GLY A 155 -4.33 -2.01 -17.18
C GLY A 155 -5.87 -1.82 -17.10
N LEU A 156 -6.34 -0.58 -17.21
CA LEU A 156 -7.76 -0.20 -17.28
C LEU A 156 -8.12 0.35 -18.68
#